data_AF-A0A1G0ZXI2-F1
#
_entry.id   AF-A0A1G0ZXI2-F1
#
_cell.length_a   1.000
_cell.length_b   1.000
_cell.length_c   1.000
_cell.angle_alpha   90.00
_cell.angle_beta   90.00
_cell.angle_gamma   90.00
#
_symmetry.space_group_name_H-M   'P 1'
#
loop_
_entity.id
_entity.type
_entity.pdbx_description
1 polymer ?
#
loop_
_entity_poly.entity_id
_entity_poly.type
_entity_poly.pdbx_seq_one_letter_code
_entity_poly.pdbx_strand_id
1 'polypeptide(L)' 'MRTTLTIDNDLLAAARSLARARSLTLGQALSELARRGLSATARLNKGRRGTGFPVFTVPRDAHRITLEDVHRAEDEA' A
#
# COMPACT_ATOMS: atom_id res chain seq x y z
N MET A 1 1.65 25.01 -0.40
CA MET A 1 2.75 25.48 0.48
C MET A 1 4.07 25.21 -0.21
N ARG A 2 5.06 26.11 -0.11
CA ARG A 2 6.41 25.89 -0.63
C ARG A 2 7.37 25.72 0.55
N THR A 3 8.09 24.62 0.56
CA THR A 3 8.97 24.21 1.67
C THR A 3 10.23 23.59 1.08
N THR A 4 11.36 23.83 1.73
CA THR A 4 12.63 23.16 1.43
C THR A 4 12.71 21.88 2.26
N LEU A 5 12.96 20.75 1.61
CA LEU A 5 13.04 19.44 2.25
C LEU A 5 14.34 18.75 1.85
N THR A 6 15.09 18.26 2.82
CA THR A 6 16.23 17.36 2.60
C THR A 6 15.71 15.93 2.57
N ILE A 7 15.98 15.19 1.49
CA ILE A 7 15.59 13.79 1.32
C ILE A 7 16.74 12.99 0.71
N ASP A 8 16.73 11.68 0.96
CA ASP A 8 17.67 10.76 0.35
C ASP A 8 17.47 10.64 -1.17
N ASN A 9 18.53 10.25 -1.87
CA ASN A 9 18.55 10.19 -3.34
C ASN A 9 17.60 9.12 -3.90
N ASP A 10 17.38 8.03 -3.18
CA ASP A 10 16.45 6.97 -3.54
C ASP A 10 14.99 7.45 -3.51
N LEU A 11 14.62 8.21 -2.47
CA LEU A 11 13.31 8.84 -2.36
C LEU A 11 13.09 9.88 -3.46
N LEU A 12 14.10 10.69 -3.78
CA LEU A 12 14.04 11.63 -4.90
C LEU A 12 13.84 10.90 -6.23
N ALA A 13 14.53 9.78 -6.46
CA ALA A 13 14.38 8.96 -7.65
C ALA A 13 12.97 8.36 -7.76
N ALA A 14 12.44 7.81 -6.66
CA ALA A 14 11.08 7.27 -6.60
C ALA A 14 10.03 8.35 -6.90
N ALA A 15 10.17 9.54 -6.32
CA ALA A 15 9.27 10.66 -6.56
C ALA A 15 9.31 11.15 -8.02
N ARG A 16 10.50 11.20 -8.64
CA ARG A 16 10.65 11.54 -10.07
C ARG A 16 10.00 10.50 -10.99
N SER A 17 10.15 9.23 -10.66
CA SER A 17 9.51 8.13 -11.41
C SER A 17 7.99 8.26 -11.36
N LEU A 18 7.42 8.45 -10.17
CA LEU A 18 5.99 8.66 -9.99
C LEU A 18 5.48 9.91 -10.72
N ALA A 19 6.23 11.01 -10.62
CA ALA A 19 5.90 12.26 -11.29
C ALA A 19 5.78 12.10 -12.81
N ARG A 20 6.76 11.42 -13.43
CA ARG A 20 6.74 11.13 -14.88
C ARG A 20 5.59 10.20 -15.26
N ALA A 21 5.40 9.12 -14.51
CA ALA A 21 4.36 8.13 -14.81
C ALA A 21 2.93 8.70 -14.73
N ARG A 22 2.73 9.78 -13.97
CA ARG A 22 1.40 10.37 -13.71
C ARG A 22 1.26 11.83 -14.17
N SER A 23 2.24 12.36 -14.90
CA SER A 23 2.26 13.76 -15.34
C SER A 23 2.05 14.77 -14.19
N LEU A 24 2.69 14.51 -13.04
CA LEU A 24 2.63 15.37 -11.85
C LEU A 24 3.90 16.20 -11.72
N THR A 25 3.81 17.32 -11.00
CA THR A 25 5.02 18.00 -10.51
C THR A 25 5.70 17.17 -9.42
N LEU A 26 7.01 17.38 -9.22
CA LEU A 26 7.76 16.67 -8.17
C LEU A 26 7.15 16.86 -6.78
N GLY A 27 6.73 18.09 -6.45
CA GLY A 27 6.08 18.41 -5.18
C GLY A 27 4.73 17.71 -5.00
N GLN A 28 3.93 17.56 -6.06
CA GLN A 28 2.68 16.80 -6.03
C GLN A 28 2.94 15.31 -5.80
N ALA A 29 3.92 14.73 -6.50
CA ALA A 29 4.32 13.33 -6.32
C ALA A 29 4.81 13.05 -4.89
N LEU A 30 5.67 13.92 -4.33
CA LEU A 30 6.11 13.83 -2.94
C LEU A 30 4.95 13.96 -1.95
N SER A 31 4.03 14.91 -2.17
CA SER A 31 2.86 15.08 -1.32
C SER A 31 1.95 13.85 -1.34
N GLU A 32 1.82 13.19 -2.49
CA GLU A 32 1.05 11.96 -2.61
C GLU A 32 1.72 10.78 -1.92
N LEU A 33 3.04 10.59 -2.10
CA LEU A 33 3.81 9.57 -1.38
C LEU A 33 3.71 9.77 0.14
N ALA A 34 3.82 11.01 0.61
CA ALA A 34 3.66 11.34 2.03
C ALA A 34 2.25 10.98 2.55
N ARG A 35 1.19 11.35 1.81
CA ARG A 35 -0.18 10.95 2.18
C ARG A 35 -0.36 9.44 2.24
N ARG A 36 0.17 8.70 1.26
CA ARG A 36 0.14 7.23 1.26
C ARG A 36 0.86 6.64 2.46
N GLY A 37 2.00 7.21 2.84
CA GLY A 37 2.75 6.81 4.04
C GLY A 37 1.98 7.08 5.34
N LEU A 38 1.30 8.23 5.44
CA LEU A 38 0.45 8.55 6.59
C LEU A 38 -0.79 7.65 6.68
N SER A 39 -1.36 7.28 5.53
CA SER A 39 -2.48 6.32 5.46
C SER A 39 -2.02 4.86 5.51
N ALA A 40 -0.72 4.57 5.48
CA ALA A 40 -0.19 3.23 5.64
C ALA A 40 -0.31 2.81 7.11
N THR A 41 -1.52 2.44 7.51
CA THR A 41 -1.71 1.58 8.67
C THR A 41 -0.93 0.29 8.41
N ALA A 42 -0.16 -0.16 9.41
CA ALA A 42 0.56 -1.42 9.33
C ALA A 42 -0.44 -2.54 9.02
N ARG A 43 -0.57 -2.91 7.73
CA ARG A 43 -1.43 -4.00 7.28
C ARG A 43 -1.01 -5.34 7.87
N LEU A 44 0.25 -5.42 8.29
CA LEU A 44 0.77 -6.51 9.08
C LEU A 44 0.44 -6.26 10.54
N ASN A 45 -0.59 -6.95 11.00
CA ASN A 45 -0.89 -7.02 12.41
C ASN A 45 0.19 -7.90 13.06
N LYS A 46 1.35 -7.31 13.42
CA LYS A 46 2.38 -7.95 14.26
C LYS A 46 1.83 -8.38 15.63
N GLY A 47 0.55 -8.09 15.90
CA GLY A 47 -0.15 -8.23 17.17
C GLY A 47 -0.88 -9.55 17.42
N ARG A 48 -1.05 -10.48 16.46
CA ARG A 48 -1.38 -11.88 16.86
C ARG A 48 -0.11 -12.60 17.27
N ARG A 49 0.43 -12.17 18.42
CA ARG A 49 1.49 -12.85 19.16
C ARG A 49 1.09 -14.32 19.28
N GLY A 50 1.78 -15.22 18.58
CA GLY A 50 1.62 -16.66 18.78
C GLY A 50 1.63 -17.56 17.53
N THR A 51 1.44 -17.05 16.32
CA THR A 51 1.25 -17.94 15.14
C THR A 51 2.48 -18.15 14.27
N GLY A 52 3.58 -17.41 14.48
CA GLY A 52 4.80 -17.56 13.66
C GLY A 52 4.69 -17.09 12.21
N PHE A 53 3.48 -16.80 11.72
CA PHE A 53 3.21 -16.38 10.36
C PHE A 53 2.72 -14.91 10.29
N PRO A 54 3.10 -14.17 9.24
CA PRO A 54 2.55 -12.85 8.98
C PRO A 54 1.05 -12.97 8.65
N VAL A 55 0.21 -12.29 9.42
CA VAL A 55 -1.24 -12.21 9.19
C VAL A 55 -1.66 -10.77 8.87
N PHE A 56 -2.68 -10.62 8.04
CA PHE A 56 -3.31 -9.34 7.74
C PHE A 56 -4.68 -9.23 8.44
N THR A 57 -5.09 -8.00 8.72
CA THR A 57 -6.41 -7.73 9.31
C THR A 57 -7.46 -7.70 8.20
N VAL A 58 -8.55 -8.43 8.39
CA VAL A 58 -9.76 -8.32 7.56
C VAL A 58 -10.87 -7.61 8.34
N PRO A 59 -11.81 -6.92 7.65
CA PRO A 59 -13.04 -6.43 8.26
C PRO A 59 -13.80 -7.54 9.03
N ARG A 60 -14.58 -7.17 10.06
CA ARG A 60 -15.31 -8.16 10.89
C ARG A 60 -16.36 -8.93 10.09
N ASP A 61 -16.85 -8.33 9.03
CA ASP A 61 -17.86 -8.78 8.08
C ASP A 61 -17.25 -9.34 6.79
N ALA A 62 -15.93 -9.58 6.74
CA ALA A 62 -15.28 -10.14 5.57
C ALA A 62 -15.86 -11.51 5.21
N HIS A 63 -16.20 -11.68 3.92
CA HIS A 63 -16.64 -12.94 3.36
C HIS A 63 -15.60 -14.03 3.60
N ARG A 64 -16.04 -15.21 4.05
CA ARG A 64 -15.16 -16.38 4.19
C ARG A 64 -15.07 -17.06 2.83
N ILE A 65 -13.85 -17.15 2.30
CA ILE A 65 -13.60 -17.90 1.06
C ILE A 65 -13.91 -19.38 1.32
N THR A 66 -14.84 -19.93 0.56
CA THR A 66 -15.23 -21.35 0.62
C THR A 66 -14.72 -22.12 -0.60
N LEU A 67 -14.94 -23.44 -0.62
CA LEU A 67 -14.57 -24.27 -1.76
C LEU A 67 -15.38 -23.89 -3.02
N GLU A 68 -16.64 -23.51 -2.85
CA GLU A 68 -17.50 -23.05 -3.94
C GLU A 68 -16.97 -21.78 -4.61
N ASP A 69 -16.36 -20.88 -3.83
CA ASP A 69 -15.71 -19.68 -4.37
C ASP A 69 -14.50 -20.03 -5.23
N VAL A 70 -13.73 -21.07 -4.84
CA VAL A 70 -12.56 -21.54 -5.59
C VAL A 70 -12.99 -22.17 -6.91
N HIS A 71 -13.93 -23.12 -6.88
CA HIS A 71 -14.42 -23.76 -8.11
C HIS A 71 -14.98 -22.73 -9.10
N ARG A 72 -15.74 -21.74 -8.62
CA ARG A 72 -16.28 -20.68 -9.48
C ARG A 72 -15.17 -19.86 -10.16
N ALA A 73 -14.07 -19.58 -9.47
CA ALA A 73 -12.96 -18.82 -10.03
C ALA A 73 -12.13 -19.62 -11.05
N GLU A 74 -12.03 -20.94 -10.88
CA GLU A 74 -11.37 -21.83 -11.84
C GLU A 74 -12.16 -21.94 -13.16
N ASP A 75 -13.49 -21.96 -13.08
CA ASP A 75 -14.37 -22.02 -14.26
C ASP A 75 -14.38 -20.71 -15.10
N GLU A 76 -13.98 -19.58 -14.49
CA GLU A 76 -13.90 -18.26 -15.16
C GLU A 76 -12.56 -18.00 -15.88
N ALA A 77 -11.58 -18.92 -15.77
CA ALA A 77 -10.23 -18.81 -16.34
C ALA A 77 -10.06 -19.61 -17.66
#